data_AF-A0A355GXP3-F1
#
_entry.id   AF-A0A355GXP3-F1
#
_cell.length_a   1.000
_cell.length_b   1.000
_cell.length_c   1.000
_cell.angle_alpha   90.00
_cell.angle_beta   90.00
_cell.angle_gamma   90.00
#
_symmetry.space_group_name_H-M   'P 1'
#
loop_
_entity.id
_entity.type
_entity.pdbx_description
1 polymer ?
#
loop_
_entity_poly.entity_id
_entity_poly.type
_entity_poly.pdbx_seq_one_letter_code
_entity_poly.pdbx_strand_id
1 'polypeptide(L)'
;LGMKTLLVAGVHRDYMHVQYAGGDALYVPVEQVNLLQKFVGSGDDVPKLHKLGGTDWQKTKTRVKESVKEMADGLLKLYAVRETMPGFAFAPDSPWQAQFEDAFIYEETPDQVKAIAEIKGDMEDSQAMDRLLCGDVGYGKTEVAIRAAFKAVDNGKQV
;
A
#
# COMPACT_ATOMS: atom_id res chain seq x y z
N LEU A 1 -30.06 1.33 -5.99
CA LEU A 1 -30.96 2.49 -6.15
C LEU A 1 -30.70 3.31 -7.41
N GLY A 2 -29.52 3.23 -8.03
CA GLY A 2 -29.31 3.52 -9.46
C GLY A 2 -29.46 4.98 -9.88
N MET A 3 -29.37 5.22 -11.19
CA MET A 3 -29.64 6.52 -11.80
C MET A 3 -31.14 6.79 -11.90
N LYS A 4 -31.54 8.05 -11.71
CA LYS A 4 -32.90 8.56 -11.88
C LYS A 4 -32.89 9.89 -12.63
N THR A 5 -33.73 10.00 -13.64
CA THR A 5 -33.99 11.27 -14.34
C THR A 5 -35.10 12.02 -13.62
N LEU A 6 -34.83 13.24 -13.19
CA LEU A 6 -35.78 14.13 -12.51
C LEU A 6 -36.03 15.38 -13.34
N LEU A 7 -37.26 15.90 -13.32
CA LEU A 7 -37.60 17.19 -13.89
C LEU A 7 -37.41 18.28 -12.82
N VAL A 8 -36.39 19.11 -12.98
CA VAL A 8 -36.08 20.21 -12.04
C VAL A 8 -36.05 21.52 -12.81
N ALA A 9 -36.88 22.48 -12.40
CA ALA A 9 -37.02 23.79 -13.07
C ALA A 9 -37.29 23.67 -14.59
N GLY A 10 -38.08 22.68 -15.01
CA GLY A 10 -38.42 22.46 -16.42
C GLY A 10 -37.35 21.74 -17.26
N VAL A 11 -36.23 21.35 -16.66
CA VAL A 11 -35.14 20.62 -17.34
C VAL A 11 -35.03 19.21 -16.77
N HIS A 12 -34.97 18.21 -17.64
CA HIS A 12 -34.64 16.85 -17.23
C HIS A 12 -33.15 16.75 -16.90
N ARG A 13 -32.84 16.26 -15.71
CA ARG A 13 -31.47 16.03 -15.26
C ARG A 13 -31.35 14.66 -14.61
N ASP A 14 -30.19 14.04 -14.78
CA ASP A 14 -29.89 12.74 -14.20
C ASP A 14 -29.22 12.88 -12.84
N TYR A 15 -29.63 12.03 -11.91
CA TYR A 15 -29.11 11.97 -10.55
C TYR A 15 -28.82 10.53 -10.16
N MET A 16 -27.75 10.32 -9.39
CA MET A 16 -27.52 9.09 -8.66
C MET A 16 -28.33 9.10 -7.36
N HIS A 17 -29.16 8.08 -7.16
CA HIS A 17 -30.00 7.95 -5.98
C HIS A 17 -29.30 7.12 -4.90
N VAL A 18 -28.97 7.77 -3.78
CA VAL A 18 -28.26 7.19 -2.64
C VAL A 18 -29.17 7.19 -1.41
N GLN A 19 -29.30 6.03 -0.74
CA GLN A 19 -30.09 5.91 0.48
C GLN A 19 -29.20 5.83 1.72
N TYR A 20 -29.63 6.51 2.76
CA TYR A 20 -29.01 6.61 4.07
C TYR A 20 -29.83 5.83 5.12
N ALA A 21 -29.31 5.74 6.33
CA ALA A 21 -30.01 5.08 7.43
C ALA A 21 -31.35 5.77 7.73
N GLY A 22 -32.38 4.97 8.05
CA GLY A 22 -33.73 5.50 8.33
C GLY A 22 -34.58 5.76 7.09
N GLY A 23 -34.06 5.47 5.89
CA GLY A 23 -34.80 5.60 4.64
C GLY A 23 -34.59 6.94 3.92
N ASP A 24 -33.83 7.86 4.52
CA ASP A 24 -33.46 9.15 3.91
C ASP A 24 -32.75 8.95 2.57
N ALA A 25 -33.01 9.83 1.61
CA ALA A 25 -32.46 9.75 0.27
C ALA A 25 -31.75 11.04 -0.13
N LEU A 26 -30.60 10.89 -0.79
CA LEU A 26 -29.84 11.96 -1.42
C LEU A 26 -29.78 11.71 -2.93
N TYR A 27 -30.04 12.77 -3.70
CA TYR A 27 -29.93 12.77 -5.16
C TYR A 27 -28.68 13.54 -5.55
N VAL A 28 -27.64 12.82 -5.96
CA VAL A 28 -26.35 13.42 -6.35
C VAL A 28 -26.36 13.65 -7.86
N PRO A 29 -26.18 14.89 -8.35
CA PRO A 29 -26.11 15.15 -9.79
C PRO A 29 -25.00 14.32 -10.46
N VAL A 30 -25.21 13.88 -11.71
CA VAL A 30 -24.20 13.08 -12.43
C VAL A 30 -22.85 13.82 -12.52
N GLU A 31 -22.88 15.14 -12.61
CA GLU A 31 -21.68 15.99 -12.64
C GLU A 31 -20.87 15.96 -11.34
N GLN A 32 -21.47 15.50 -10.23
CA GLN A 32 -20.85 15.39 -8.91
C GLN A 32 -20.63 13.92 -8.48
N VAL A 33 -20.74 12.97 -9.41
CA VAL A 33 -20.54 11.54 -9.12
C VAL A 33 -19.12 11.24 -8.62
N ASN A 34 -18.15 12.09 -8.90
CA ASN A 34 -16.79 12.00 -8.35
C ASN A 34 -16.73 12.10 -6.81
N LEU A 35 -17.78 12.59 -6.14
CA LEU A 35 -17.90 12.58 -4.68
C LEU A 35 -18.30 11.21 -4.12
N LEU A 36 -18.73 10.29 -4.99
CA LEU A 36 -19.11 8.93 -4.62
C LEU A 36 -17.94 8.00 -4.85
N GLN A 37 -17.64 7.18 -3.85
CA GLN A 37 -16.66 6.12 -3.94
C GLN A 37 -17.32 4.80 -3.55
N LYS A 38 -16.99 3.75 -4.29
CA LYS A 38 -17.39 2.40 -3.92
C LYS A 38 -16.74 2.09 -2.57
N PHE A 39 -17.56 1.73 -1.58
CA PHE A 39 -17.04 1.22 -0.32
C PHE A 39 -16.32 -0.11 -0.55
N VAL A 40 -15.08 -0.21 -0.07
CA VAL A 40 -14.28 -1.43 -0.06
C VAL A 40 -13.86 -1.66 1.39
N GLY A 41 -14.49 -2.64 2.04
CA GLY A 41 -14.19 -3.03 3.41
C GLY A 41 -13.32 -4.28 3.47
N SER A 42 -12.62 -4.46 4.59
CA SER A 42 -11.91 -5.70 4.91
C SER A 42 -12.90 -6.70 5.53
N GLY A 43 -13.34 -7.68 4.74
CA GLY A 43 -14.25 -8.77 5.18
C GLY A 43 -15.71 -8.60 4.75
N ASP A 44 -16.57 -9.47 5.25
CA ASP A 44 -18.00 -9.55 4.90
C ASP A 44 -18.91 -8.64 5.76
N ASP A 45 -18.32 -7.80 6.61
CA ASP A 45 -19.09 -6.93 7.51
C ASP A 45 -19.91 -5.90 6.73
N VAL A 46 -21.22 -5.88 7.01
CA VAL A 46 -22.14 -4.94 6.40
C VAL A 46 -21.82 -3.52 6.91
N PRO A 47 -21.51 -2.56 6.03
CA PRO A 47 -21.14 -1.23 6.46
C PRO A 47 -22.30 -0.54 7.16
N LYS A 48 -22.00 0.10 8.29
CA LYS A 48 -22.97 0.92 9.00
C LYS A 48 -23.40 2.09 8.13
N LEU A 49 -24.69 2.15 7.80
CA LEU A 49 -25.27 3.32 7.13
C LEU A 49 -25.34 4.50 8.11
N HIS A 50 -24.85 5.65 7.67
CA HIS A 50 -24.98 6.90 8.42
C HIS A 50 -26.33 7.57 8.13
N LYS A 51 -26.80 8.43 9.05
CA LYS A 51 -27.98 9.29 8.83
C LYS A 51 -27.61 10.54 8.06
N LEU A 52 -28.50 11.02 7.19
CA LEU A 52 -28.30 12.28 6.48
C LEU A 52 -28.41 13.45 7.47
N GLY A 53 -27.48 14.41 7.41
CA GLY A 53 -27.43 15.55 8.32
C GLY A 53 -26.95 15.25 9.75
N GLY A 54 -26.58 13.99 10.06
CA GLY A 54 -26.01 13.62 11.36
C GLY A 54 -24.56 14.08 11.55
N THR A 55 -24.09 14.15 12.80
CA THR A 55 -22.70 14.52 13.13
C THR A 55 -21.73 13.34 13.15
N ASP A 56 -22.25 12.10 13.14
CA ASP A 56 -21.45 10.87 13.25
C ASP A 56 -20.39 10.76 12.15
N TRP A 57 -20.74 11.11 10.90
CA TRP A 57 -19.79 11.05 9.78
C TRP A 57 -18.62 12.02 9.97
N GLN A 58 -18.90 13.25 10.44
CA GLN A 58 -17.86 14.23 10.71
C GLN A 58 -16.94 13.78 11.84
N LYS A 59 -17.51 13.23 12.92
CA LYS A 59 -16.72 12.68 14.03
C LYS A 59 -15.82 11.53 13.58
N THR A 60 -16.36 10.59 12.80
CA THR A 60 -15.58 9.48 12.21
C THR A 60 -14.47 10.00 11.32
N LYS A 61 -14.75 10.97 10.45
CA LYS A 61 -13.77 11.57 9.55
C LYS A 61 -12.63 12.25 10.32
N THR A 62 -12.96 13.03 11.35
CA THR A 62 -11.94 13.69 12.20
C THR A 62 -11.05 12.66 12.89
N ARG A 63 -11.64 11.66 13.54
CA ARG A 63 -10.89 10.59 14.23
C ARG A 63 -9.96 9.83 13.29
N VAL A 64 -10.44 9.46 12.10
CA VAL A 64 -9.62 8.77 11.09
C VAL A 64 -8.49 9.67 10.60
N LYS A 65 -8.78 10.97 10.37
CA LYS A 65 -7.75 11.94 9.96
C LYS A 65 -6.65 12.10 11.01
N GLU A 66 -7.01 12.15 12.30
CA GLU A 66 -6.06 12.21 13.40
C GLU A 66 -5.19 10.95 13.46
N SER A 67 -5.82 9.77 13.39
CA SER A 67 -5.08 8.49 13.39
C SER A 67 -4.12 8.34 12.21
N VAL A 68 -4.52 8.78 11.01
CA VAL A 68 -3.63 8.80 9.83
C VAL A 68 -2.46 9.75 10.05
N LYS A 69 -2.69 10.92 10.66
CA LYS A 69 -1.62 11.86 10.98
C LYS A 69 -0.65 11.28 12.00
N GLU A 70 -1.14 10.65 13.07
CA GLU A 70 -0.29 10.00 14.08
C GLU A 70 0.58 8.89 13.46
N MET A 71 0.01 8.08 12.57
CA MET A 71 0.76 7.07 11.82
C MET A 71 1.86 7.69 10.95
N ALA A 72 1.53 8.74 10.20
CA ALA A 72 2.49 9.43 9.36
C ALA A 72 3.63 10.07 10.18
N ASP A 73 3.29 10.73 11.30
CA ASP A 73 4.28 11.30 12.22
C ASP A 73 5.17 10.22 12.82
N GLY A 74 4.62 9.04 13.13
CA GLY A 74 5.37 7.87 13.59
C GLY A 74 6.35 7.35 12.55
N LEU A 75 5.93 7.20 11.29
CA LEU A 75 6.78 6.77 10.19
C LEU A 75 7.92 7.76 9.93
N LEU A 76 7.62 9.07 9.90
CA LEU A 76 8.64 10.11 9.73
C LEU A 76 9.70 10.06 10.85
N LYS A 77 9.26 9.90 12.10
CA LYS A 77 10.19 9.74 13.23
C LYS A 77 11.05 8.48 13.10
N LEU A 78 10.46 7.35 12.68
CA LEU A 78 11.20 6.11 12.47
C LEU A 78 12.30 6.28 11.40
N TYR A 79 11.99 6.90 10.26
CA TYR A 79 12.97 7.17 9.21
C TYR A 79 14.07 8.14 9.65
N ALA A 80 13.71 9.22 10.35
CA ALA A 80 14.69 10.16 10.89
C ALA A 80 15.66 9.49 11.88
N VAL A 81 15.17 8.58 12.72
CA VAL A 81 16.01 7.81 13.64
C VAL A 81 16.91 6.84 12.86
N ARG A 82 16.40 6.19 11.81
CA ARG A 82 17.19 5.31 10.94
C ARG A 82 18.32 6.02 10.22
N GLU A 83 18.08 7.21 9.65
CA GLU A 83 19.11 7.99 8.95
C GLU A 83 20.30 8.38 9.84
N THR A 84 20.07 8.47 11.15
CA THR A 84 21.10 8.83 12.13
C THR A 84 21.83 7.62 12.71
N MET A 85 21.33 6.40 12.48
CA MET A 85 21.96 5.17 12.95
C MET A 85 22.84 4.57 11.85
N PRO A 86 24.15 4.36 12.10
CA PRO A 86 25.00 3.70 11.11
C PRO A 86 24.54 2.25 10.91
N GLY A 87 24.34 1.86 9.65
CA GLY A 87 24.10 0.49 9.23
C GLY A 87 25.40 -0.28 9.02
N PHE A 88 25.28 -1.44 8.37
CA PHE A 88 26.41 -2.24 7.92
C PHE A 88 26.34 -2.35 6.39
N ALA A 89 27.29 -1.70 5.72
CA ALA A 89 27.46 -1.83 4.28
C ALA A 89 28.06 -3.20 3.95
N PHE A 90 27.27 -4.06 3.32
CA PHE A 90 27.75 -5.32 2.78
C PHE A 90 28.73 -5.04 1.62
N ALA A 91 29.71 -5.92 1.42
CA ALA A 91 30.64 -5.80 0.30
C ALA A 91 29.94 -6.08 -1.05
N PRO A 92 30.47 -5.55 -2.18
CA PRO A 92 30.05 -5.95 -3.51
C PRO A 92 30.04 -7.46 -3.71
N ASP A 93 29.21 -7.93 -4.64
CA ASP A 93 29.06 -9.37 -4.89
C ASP A 93 30.38 -10.07 -5.17
N SER A 94 30.60 -11.19 -4.47
CA SER A 94 31.74 -12.06 -4.67
C SER A 94 31.50 -13.03 -5.83
N PRO A 95 32.55 -13.71 -6.34
CA PRO A 95 32.37 -14.80 -7.30
C PRO A 95 31.47 -15.93 -6.78
N TRP A 96 31.38 -16.12 -5.47
CA TRP A 96 30.50 -17.12 -4.86
C TRP A 96 29.04 -16.70 -4.92
N GLN A 97 28.72 -15.40 -4.80
CA GLN A 97 27.37 -14.90 -5.01
C GLN A 97 26.88 -15.22 -6.43
N ALA A 98 27.71 -14.93 -7.45
CA ALA A 98 27.37 -15.22 -8.84
C ALA A 98 27.14 -16.73 -9.05
N GLN A 99 28.03 -17.58 -8.53
CA GLN A 99 27.87 -19.04 -8.61
C GLN A 99 26.60 -19.54 -7.91
N PHE A 100 26.25 -18.95 -6.76
CA PHE A 100 25.04 -19.29 -6.04
C PHE A 100 23.78 -18.92 -6.83
N GLU A 101 23.78 -17.76 -7.49
CA GLU A 101 22.67 -17.29 -8.32
C GLU A 101 22.54 -18.10 -9.62
N ASP A 102 23.65 -18.40 -10.28
CA ASP A 102 23.69 -19.23 -11.49
C ASP A 102 23.25 -20.68 -11.23
N ALA A 103 23.32 -21.16 -9.99
CA ALA A 103 22.83 -22.48 -9.61
C ALA A 103 21.29 -22.57 -9.58
N PHE A 104 20.61 -21.43 -9.61
CA PHE A 104 19.15 -21.39 -9.67
C PHE A 104 18.67 -21.71 -11.08
N ILE A 105 17.87 -22.77 -11.21
CA ILE A 105 17.50 -23.36 -12.51
C ILE A 105 16.45 -22.57 -13.30
N TYR A 106 15.86 -21.54 -12.71
CA TYR A 106 14.80 -20.75 -13.33
C TYR A 106 15.31 -19.37 -13.71
N GLU A 107 14.96 -18.92 -14.91
CA GLU A 107 15.26 -17.58 -15.38
C GLU A 107 14.41 -16.55 -14.63
N GLU A 108 15.05 -15.48 -14.18
CA GLU A 108 14.41 -14.41 -13.44
C GLU A 108 13.57 -13.52 -14.37
N THR A 109 12.41 -13.13 -13.87
CA THR A 109 11.58 -12.11 -14.53
C THR A 109 12.23 -10.72 -14.42
N PRO A 110 11.90 -9.77 -15.30
CA PRO A 110 12.42 -8.40 -15.22
C PRO A 110 12.18 -7.73 -13.85
N ASP A 111 11.03 -7.99 -13.23
CA ASP A 111 10.71 -7.45 -11.91
C ASP A 111 11.58 -8.08 -10.80
N GLN A 112 11.90 -9.37 -10.91
CA GLN A 112 12.82 -10.04 -9.99
C GLN A 112 14.24 -9.51 -10.15
N VAL A 113 14.74 -9.36 -11.39
CA VAL A 113 16.07 -8.78 -11.65
C VAL A 113 16.18 -7.39 -11.03
N LYS A 114 15.16 -6.56 -11.22
CA LYS A 114 15.09 -5.23 -10.61
C LYS A 114 15.07 -5.29 -9.08
N ALA A 115 14.21 -6.13 -8.49
CA ALA A 115 14.10 -6.26 -7.05
C ALA A 115 15.41 -6.76 -6.40
N ILE A 116 16.09 -7.72 -7.04
CA ILE A 116 17.39 -8.25 -6.59
C ILE A 116 18.44 -7.13 -6.61
N ALA A 117 18.54 -6.38 -7.71
CA ALA A 117 19.50 -5.29 -7.83
C ALA A 117 19.25 -4.18 -6.79
N GLU A 118 18.00 -3.80 -6.57
CA GLU A 118 17.62 -2.81 -5.57
C GLU A 118 17.92 -3.29 -4.13
N ILE A 119 17.61 -4.54 -3.80
CA ILE A 119 17.92 -5.10 -2.47
C ILE A 119 19.42 -5.18 -2.23
N LYS A 120 20.20 -5.64 -3.22
CA LYS A 120 21.66 -5.68 -3.09
C LYS A 120 22.25 -4.28 -2.95
N GLY A 121 21.74 -3.30 -3.72
CA GLY A 121 22.15 -1.90 -3.59
C GLY A 121 21.87 -1.34 -2.19
N ASP A 122 20.68 -1.60 -1.65
CA ASP A 122 20.34 -1.17 -0.28
C ASP A 122 21.21 -1.88 0.78
N MET A 123 21.59 -3.14 0.55
CA MET A 123 22.51 -3.87 1.44
C MET A 123 23.95 -3.30 1.37
N GLU A 124 24.39 -2.78 0.24
CA GLU A 124 25.72 -2.19 0.09
C GLU A 124 25.79 -0.74 0.64
N ASP A 125 24.67 -0.14 1.01
CA ASP A 125 24.63 1.19 1.62
C ASP A 125 25.12 1.15 3.08
N SER A 126 25.77 2.24 3.49
CA SER A 126 26.06 2.56 4.89
C SER A 126 24.81 2.70 5.78
N GLN A 127 23.64 2.96 5.19
CA GLN A 127 22.36 3.10 5.88
C GLN A 127 21.68 1.73 6.05
N ALA A 128 20.98 1.54 7.17
CA ALA A 128 20.27 0.28 7.42
C ALA A 128 19.07 0.12 6.46
N MET A 129 19.10 -0.91 5.62
CA MET A 129 18.01 -1.24 4.68
C MET A 129 16.66 -1.42 5.40
N ASP A 130 15.60 -0.88 4.78
CA ASP A 130 14.20 -1.06 5.19
C ASP A 130 13.28 -1.18 3.98
N ARG A 131 13.26 -2.38 3.37
CA ARG A 131 12.53 -2.63 2.13
C ARG A 131 11.42 -3.64 2.32
N LEU A 132 10.26 -3.33 1.76
CA LEU A 132 9.14 -4.26 1.60
C LEU A 132 9.07 -4.75 0.15
N LEU A 133 9.27 -6.06 -0.05
CA LEU A 133 9.06 -6.70 -1.35
C LEU A 133 7.64 -7.25 -1.45
N CYS A 134 6.80 -6.61 -2.25
CA CYS A 134 5.44 -7.07 -2.53
C CYS A 134 5.38 -7.87 -3.83
N GLY A 135 4.61 -8.95 -3.84
CA GLY A 135 4.37 -9.76 -5.03
C GLY A 135 3.41 -10.90 -4.71
N ASP A 136 2.77 -11.47 -5.74
CA ASP A 136 1.78 -12.52 -5.58
C ASP A 136 2.40 -13.88 -5.21
N VAL A 137 1.56 -14.84 -4.83
CA VAL A 137 1.99 -16.22 -4.54
C VAL A 137 2.62 -16.81 -5.81
N GLY A 138 3.80 -17.40 -5.67
CA GLY A 138 4.54 -18.01 -6.79
C GLY A 138 5.48 -17.07 -7.55
N TYR A 139 5.51 -15.77 -7.26
CA TYR A 139 6.38 -14.79 -7.94
C TYR A 139 7.86 -14.79 -7.47
N GLY A 140 8.30 -15.86 -6.82
CA GLY A 140 9.71 -16.03 -6.44
C GLY A 140 10.26 -15.06 -5.38
N LYS A 141 9.42 -14.45 -4.54
CA LYS A 141 9.88 -13.60 -3.41
C LYS A 141 10.90 -14.31 -2.50
N THR A 142 10.69 -15.61 -2.29
CA THR A 142 11.59 -16.46 -1.49
C THR A 142 12.98 -16.52 -2.11
N GLU A 143 13.08 -16.60 -3.43
CA GLU A 143 14.36 -16.63 -4.13
C GLU A 143 15.13 -15.32 -3.94
N VAL A 144 14.45 -14.19 -4.10
CA VAL A 144 15.03 -12.86 -3.86
C VAL A 144 15.55 -12.73 -2.42
N ALA A 145 14.78 -13.22 -1.44
CA ALA A 145 15.19 -13.21 -0.03
C ALA A 145 16.39 -14.13 0.25
N ILE A 146 16.45 -15.31 -0.39
CA ILE A 146 17.56 -16.26 -0.24
C ILE A 146 18.86 -15.67 -0.79
N ARG A 147 18.82 -14.94 -1.92
CA ARG A 147 20.01 -14.25 -2.47
C ARG A 147 20.55 -13.19 -1.52
N ALA A 148 19.66 -12.40 -0.91
CA ALA A 148 20.03 -11.43 0.11
C ALA A 148 20.63 -12.12 1.35
N ALA A 149 20.02 -13.22 1.80
CA ALA A 149 20.55 -14.01 2.91
C ALA A 149 21.95 -14.57 2.62
N PHE A 150 22.18 -15.09 1.41
CA PHE A 150 23.50 -15.58 1.01
C PHE A 150 24.55 -14.47 1.04
N LYS A 151 24.24 -13.28 0.49
CA LYS A 151 25.13 -12.11 0.56
C LYS A 151 25.50 -11.75 2.00
N ALA A 152 24.54 -11.86 2.92
CA ALA A 152 24.80 -11.59 4.32
C ALA A 152 25.76 -12.62 4.95
N VAL A 153 25.55 -13.91 4.67
CA VAL A 153 26.44 -15.00 5.13
C VAL A 153 27.84 -14.89 4.53
N ASP A 154 27.95 -14.54 3.25
CA ASP A 154 29.23 -14.33 2.55
C ASP A 154 30.05 -13.20 3.20
N ASN A 155 29.37 -12.21 3.78
CA ASN A 155 29.96 -11.12 4.56
C ASN A 155 30.14 -11.45 6.05
N GLY A 156 29.98 -12.72 6.44
CA GLY A 156 30.16 -13.19 7.82
C GLY A 156 29.08 -12.70 8.79
N LYS A 157 27.90 -12.32 8.29
CA LYS A 157 26.74 -11.93 9.12
C LYS A 157 25.77 -13.09 9.26
N GLN A 158 25.05 -13.11 10.39
CA GLN A 158 23.93 -14.01 10.62
C GLN A 158 22.66 -13.45 9.96
N VAL A 159 21.76 -14.34 9.56
CA VAL A 159 20.44 -14.03 8.95
C VAL A 159 19.33 -14.51 9.87
#